data_AF-A0A099CTF0-F1
#
_entry.id   AF-A0A099CTF0-F1
#
_cell.length_a   1.000
_cell.length_b   1.000
_cell.length_c   1.000
_cell.angle_alpha   90.00
_cell.angle_beta   90.00
_cell.angle_gamma   90.00
#
_symmetry.space_group_name_H-M   'P 1'
#
loop_
_entity.id
_entity.type
_entity.pdbx_description
1 polymer ?
#
loop_
_entity_poly.entity_id
_entity_poly.type
_entity_poly.pdbx_seq_one_letter_code
_entity_poly.pdbx_strand_id
1 'polypeptide(L)' 'MSSPAISERARQQAAMWLRLAEQCRRCGDHDLEQEAAKLALRYQLLVEHRDSRVGLPSVSGLVSQQTPAGGIDRELAFTE' A
#
# COMPACT_ATOMS: atom_id res chain seq x y z
N MET A 1 10.52 -9.74 9.19
CA MET A 1 11.11 -8.59 9.91
C MET A 1 11.44 -7.50 8.88
N SER A 2 10.55 -6.54 8.64
CA SER A 2 10.87 -5.45 7.71
C SER A 2 11.81 -4.46 8.40
N SER A 3 12.96 -4.18 7.78
CA SER A 3 14.12 -3.53 8.40
C SER A 3 13.92 -2.02 8.60
N PRO A 4 14.28 -1.42 9.77
CA PRO A 4 14.17 0.04 10.01
C PRO A 4 14.79 0.89 8.89
N ALA A 5 15.82 0.36 8.22
CA ALA A 5 16.43 0.95 7.03
C ALA A 5 15.43 1.26 5.88
N ILE A 6 14.33 0.52 5.75
CA ILE A 6 13.32 0.75 4.70
C ILE A 6 12.48 2.00 5.00
N SER A 7 12.12 2.24 6.26
CA SER A 7 11.36 3.44 6.66
C SER A 7 12.24 4.67 6.53
N GLU A 8 13.49 4.55 6.94
CA GLU A 8 14.44 5.66 6.85
C GLU A 8 14.68 6.05 5.39
N ARG A 9 14.88 5.07 4.50
CA ARG A 9 14.94 5.33 3.05
C ARG A 9 13.66 5.98 2.52
N ALA A 10 12.49 5.52 2.93
CA ALA A 10 11.22 6.11 2.50
C ALA A 10 11.06 7.57 2.94
N ARG A 11 11.46 7.90 4.18
CA ARG A 11 11.49 9.30 4.67
C ARG A 11 12.44 10.16 3.86
N GLN A 12 13.65 9.65 3.59
CA GLN A 12 14.66 10.37 2.79
C GLN A 12 14.16 10.61 1.36
N GLN A 13 13.49 9.64 0.76
CA GLN A 13 12.86 9.77 -0.55
C GLN A 13 11.74 10.82 -0.53
N ALA A 14 10.82 10.78 0.45
CA ALA A 14 9.78 11.79 0.60
C ALA A 14 10.35 13.21 0.70
N ALA A 15 11.38 13.41 1.52
CA ALA A 15 12.03 14.71 1.69
C ALA A 15 12.76 15.19 0.42
N MET A 16 13.29 14.27 -0.39
CA MET A 16 13.87 14.60 -1.69
C MET A 16 12.81 15.09 -2.68
N TRP A 17 11.70 14.34 -2.81
CA TRP A 17 10.61 14.69 -3.73
C TRP A 17 9.94 16.02 -3.36
N LEU A 18 9.80 16.33 -2.06
CA LEU A 18 9.31 17.65 -1.61
C LEU A 18 10.26 18.79 -2.02
N ARG A 19 11.57 18.59 -1.92
CA ARG A 19 12.55 19.58 -2.36
C ARG A 19 12.49 19.79 -3.87
N LEU A 20 12.31 18.72 -4.65
CA LEU A 20 12.14 18.82 -6.09
C LEU A 20 10.86 19.58 -6.44
N ALA A 21 9.72 19.25 -5.82
CA ALA A 21 8.46 19.95 -6.05
C ALA A 21 8.58 21.46 -5.78
N GLU A 22 9.26 21.83 -4.69
CA GLU A 22 9.53 23.23 -4.37
C GLU A 22 10.43 23.93 -5.42
N GLN A 23 11.42 23.22 -5.98
CA GLN A 23 12.23 23.75 -7.08
C GLN A 23 11.40 23.93 -8.35
N CYS A 24 10.58 22.95 -8.72
CA CYS A 24 9.67 23.01 -9.87
C CYS A 24 8.71 24.19 -9.76
N ARG A 25 8.13 24.40 -8.57
CA ARG A 25 7.26 25.54 -8.25
C ARG A 25 7.96 26.88 -8.49
N ARG A 26 9.22 27.01 -8.06
CA ARG A 26 10.03 28.23 -8.27
C ARG A 26 10.39 28.47 -9.73
N CYS A 27 10.56 27.39 -10.50
CA CYS A 27 10.84 27.44 -11.93
C CYS A 27 9.58 27.58 -12.80
N GLY A 28 8.39 27.49 -12.22
CA GLY A 28 7.11 27.53 -12.93
C GLY A 28 6.76 26.24 -13.68
N ASP A 29 7.45 25.13 -13.37
CA ASP A 29 7.18 23.81 -13.94
C ASP A 29 6.11 23.09 -13.09
N HIS A 30 4.86 23.44 -13.33
CA HIS A 30 3.73 22.96 -12.53
C HIS A 30 3.41 21.48 -12.75
N ASP A 31 3.72 20.92 -13.92
CA ASP A 31 3.51 19.50 -14.19
C ASP A 31 4.47 18.65 -13.36
N LEU A 32 5.77 19.01 -13.35
CA LEU A 32 6.77 18.33 -12.56
C LEU A 32 6.55 18.54 -11.06
N GLU A 33 6.09 19.74 -10.64
CA GLU A 33 5.69 20.03 -9.26
C GLU A 33 4.62 19.05 -8.77
N GLN A 34 3.56 18.85 -9.54
CA GLN A 34 2.46 17.96 -9.18
C GLN A 34 2.92 16.50 -9.10
N GLU A 35 3.71 16.02 -10.06
CA GLU A 35 4.21 14.64 -10.04
C GLU A 35 5.18 14.41 -8.87
N ALA A 36 6.07 15.36 -8.58
CA ALA A 36 6.96 15.30 -7.43
C ALA A 36 6.19 15.30 -6.10
N ALA A 37 5.14 16.12 -5.98
CA ALA A 37 4.28 16.15 -4.79
C ALA A 37 3.52 14.82 -4.58
N LYS A 38 2.99 14.21 -5.66
CA LYS A 38 2.34 12.88 -5.59
C LYS A 38 3.32 11.81 -5.12
N LEU A 39 4.55 11.82 -5.63
CA LEU A 39 5.59 10.88 -5.22
C LEU A 39 5.96 11.06 -3.74
N ALA A 40 6.13 12.30 -3.28
CA ALA A 40 6.37 12.59 -1.87
C ALA A 40 5.28 12.01 -0.95
N LEU A 41 4.00 12.25 -1.30
CA LEU A 41 2.85 11.74 -0.56
C LEU A 41 2.85 10.20 -0.50
N ARG A 42 3.15 9.52 -1.61
CA ARG A 42 3.21 8.06 -1.66
C ARG A 42 4.27 7.50 -0.70
N TYR A 43 5.44 8.14 -0.62
CA TYR A 43 6.47 7.74 0.34
C TYR A 43 6.09 8.05 1.79
N GLN A 44 5.39 9.15 2.07
CA GLN A 44 4.87 9.46 3.42
C GLN A 44 3.87 8.39 3.88
N LEU A 45 2.91 8.02 3.03
CA LEU A 45 1.95 6.95 3.34
C LEU A 45 2.64 5.61 3.61
N LEU A 46 3.73 5.29 2.92
CA LEU A 46 4.52 4.09 3.19
C LEU A 46 5.17 4.12 4.59
N VAL A 47 5.56 5.29 5.08
CA VAL A 47 6.10 5.47 6.44
C VAL A 47 4.97 5.31 7.45
N GLU A 48 3.85 6.00 7.27
CA GLU A 48 2.70 5.97 8.19
C GLU A 48 2.07 4.59 8.31
N HIS A 49 1.85 3.87 7.20
CA HIS A 49 1.34 2.51 7.24
C HIS A 49 2.28 1.54 7.95
N ARG A 50 3.59 1.80 7.91
CA ARG A 50 4.55 0.97 8.60
C ARG A 50 4.58 1.26 10.10
N ASP A 51 4.58 2.52 10.50
CA ASP A 51 4.50 2.90 11.92
C ASP A 51 3.15 2.46 12.54
N SER A 52 2.05 2.51 11.78
CA SER A 52 0.73 2.03 12.22
C SER A 52 0.65 0.52 12.41
N ARG A 53 1.42 -0.29 11.65
CA ARG A 53 1.48 -1.75 11.83
C ARG A 53 2.29 -2.19 13.05
N VAL A 54 3.02 -1.27 13.69
CA VAL A 54 3.74 -1.55 14.94
C VAL A 54 2.83 -1.38 16.17
N GLY A 55 1.64 -0.79 16.01
CA GLY A 55 0.70 -0.50 17.10
C GLY A 55 -0.53 -1.41 17.22
N LEU A 56 -0.71 -2.42 16.36
CA LEU A 56 -1.84 -3.35 16.45
C LEU A 56 -1.36 -4.74 16.88
N PRO A 57 -1.87 -5.31 17.99
CA PRO A 57 -1.60 -6.70 18.30
C PRO A 57 -2.08 -7.55 17.13
N SER A 58 -1.19 -8.45 16.69
CA SER A 58 -1.44 -9.40 15.61
C SER A 58 -2.69 -10.22 15.91
N VAL A 59 -3.83 -9.84 15.35
CA VAL A 59 -5.00 -10.71 15.22
C VAL A 59 -4.78 -11.67 14.04
N SER A 60 -3.65 -12.39 14.06
CA SER A 60 -3.48 -13.61 13.28
C SER A 60 -4.15 -14.74 14.05
N GLY A 61 -5.47 -14.77 14.02
CA GLY A 61 -6.26 -15.76 14.74
C GLY A 61 -7.73 -15.39 14.77
N LEU A 62 -8.38 -15.40 13.61
CA LEU A 62 -9.75 -15.86 13.39
C LEU A 62 -10.17 -15.50 11.95
N VAL A 63 -9.81 -16.35 11.00
CA VAL A 63 -10.78 -16.66 9.94
C VAL A 63 -10.86 -18.17 9.89
N SER A 64 -11.93 -18.66 10.51
CA SER A 64 -12.40 -20.04 10.41
C SER A 64 -12.67 -20.32 8.93
N GLN A 65 -11.79 -21.06 8.28
CA GLN A 65 -12.16 -21.76 7.06
C GLN A 65 -12.99 -22.98 7.46
N GLN A 66 -14.29 -22.79 7.61
CA GLN A 66 -15.23 -23.90 7.54
C GLN A 66 -15.49 -24.18 6.06
N THR A 67 -14.78 -25.19 5.57
CA THR A 67 -14.86 -25.73 4.22
C THR A 67 -16.19 -26.48 4.03
N PRO A 68 -17.01 -26.19 3.01
CA PRO A 68 -17.89 -27.20 2.47
C PRO A 68 -17.09 -28.03 1.46
N ALA A 69 -16.73 -29.25 1.88
CA ALA A 69 -16.20 -30.29 1.02
C ALA A 69 -17.19 -30.59 -0.11
N GLY A 70 -16.66 -30.82 -1.30
CA GLY A 70 -17.42 -31.14 -2.49
C GLY A 70 -18.32 -32.36 -2.33
N GLY A 71 -19.47 -32.28 -2.98
CA GLY A 71 -20.33 -33.40 -3.32
C GLY A 71 -20.78 -33.23 -4.76
N ILE A 72 -19.92 -33.65 -5.69
CA ILE A 72 -20.35 -34.03 -7.04
C ILE A 72 -21.12 -35.32 -6.91
N ASP A 73 -22.45 -35.28 -7.08
CA ASP A 73 -23.17 -36.37 -7.75
C ASP A 73 -24.58 -35.91 -8.13
N ARG A 74 -25.03 -36.44 -9.28
CA ARG A 74 -26.41 -36.74 -9.63
C ARG A 74 -27.21 -35.72 -10.46
N GLU A 75 -27.00 -35.86 -11.78
CA GLU A 75 -28.02 -36.19 -12.78
C GLU A 75 -29.42 -35.58 -12.59
N LEU A 76 -29.83 -34.69 -13.51
CA LEU A 76 -31.21 -34.60 -13.95
C LEU A 76 -31.26 -34.11 -15.40
N ALA A 77 -32.02 -34.86 -16.19
CA ALA A 77 -32.07 -34.93 -17.63
C ALA A 77 -32.57 -33.67 -18.34
N PHE A 78 -32.17 -33.58 -19.62
CA PHE A 78 -32.99 -33.10 -20.74
C PHE A 78 -34.48 -33.37 -20.52
N THR A 79 -35.37 -32.43 -20.85
CA THR A 79 -36.30 -32.53 -22.00
C THR A 79 -37.02 -31.19 -22.19
N GLU A 80 -37.23 -30.84 -23.46
CA GLU A 80 -38.08 -29.78 -24.00
C GLU A 80 -39.56 -29.92 -23.62
#